data_AF-A0A4Y8Z5M6-F1
#
_entry.id   AF-A0A4Y8Z5M6-F1
#
_cell.length_a   1.000
_cell.length_b   1.000
_cell.length_c   1.000
_cell.angle_alpha   90.00
_cell.angle_beta   90.00
_cell.angle_gamma   90.00
#
_symmetry.space_group_name_H-M   'P 1'
#
loop_
_entity.id
_entity.type
_entity.pdbx_description
1 polymer ?
#
loop_
_entity_poly.entity_id
_entity_poly.type
_entity_poly.pdbx_seq_one_letter_code
_entity_poly.pdbx_strand_id
1 'polypeptide(L)'
;MRNARHWVIAAIAAAAGFALVNFGNIASSIVVMVLVVMFMLVLTTPVLYPRSLSDDASRVFATEKSVPLIYWRPGCIFCLRLRVALLLRGKKAVWTNIRADVAAAARVRWVNDGNETVPTVFVGTEHRTNPSPSWVALQFV
;
A
#
# COMPACT_ATOMS: atom_id res chain seq x y z
N MET A 1 -16.33 -20.27 -19.73
CA MET A 1 -15.86 -19.78 -21.04
C MET A 1 -15.53 -18.26 -21.10
N ARG A 2 -15.84 -17.44 -20.07
CA ARG A 2 -15.58 -15.98 -20.08
C ARG A 2 -14.14 -15.58 -19.73
N ASN A 3 -13.42 -16.44 -19.01
CA ASN A 3 -12.04 -16.16 -18.56
C ASN A 3 -11.03 -16.23 -19.71
N ALA A 4 -11.25 -17.11 -20.70
CA ALA A 4 -10.34 -17.27 -21.85
C ALA A 4 -10.24 -16.01 -22.73
N ARG A 5 -11.32 -15.24 -22.90
CA ARG A 5 -11.31 -14.00 -23.71
C ARG A 5 -10.48 -12.89 -23.07
N HIS A 6 -10.44 -12.80 -21.74
CA HIS A 6 -9.65 -11.78 -21.03
C HIS A 6 -8.15 -12.09 -21.07
N TRP A 7 -7.77 -13.38 -21.02
CA TRP A 7 -6.38 -13.81 -21.18
C TRP A 7 -5.87 -13.65 -22.61
N VAL A 8 -6.72 -13.85 -23.62
CA VAL A 8 -6.37 -13.60 -25.03
C VAL A 8 -6.19 -12.09 -25.30
N ILE A 9 -7.04 -11.23 -24.73
CA ILE A 9 -6.88 -9.77 -24.84
C ILE A 9 -5.62 -9.29 -24.12
N ALA A 10 -5.30 -9.84 -22.94
CA ALA A 10 -4.06 -9.54 -22.22
C ALA A 10 -2.81 -9.98 -23.01
N ALA A 11 -2.85 -11.15 -23.66
CA ALA A 11 -1.76 -11.66 -24.49
C ALA A 11 -1.53 -10.81 -25.76
N ILE A 12 -2.60 -10.32 -26.40
CA ILE A 12 -2.51 -9.44 -27.58
C ILE A 12 -2.02 -8.04 -27.18
N ALA A 13 -2.48 -7.49 -26.05
CA ALA A 13 -2.01 -6.20 -25.56
C ALA A 13 -0.53 -6.23 -25.14
N ALA A 14 -0.06 -7.34 -24.56
CA ALA A 14 1.36 -7.55 -24.27
C ALA A 14 2.21 -7.69 -25.54
N ALA A 15 1.74 -8.40 -26.56
CA ALA A 15 2.41 -8.52 -27.85
C ALA A 15 2.49 -7.18 -28.61
N ALA A 16 1.46 -6.33 -28.53
CA ALA A 16 1.45 -4.98 -29.10
C ALA A 16 2.37 -4.01 -28.33
N GLY A 17 2.41 -4.09 -27.00
CA GLY A 17 3.35 -3.34 -26.17
C GLY A 17 4.81 -3.74 -26.45
N PHE A 18 5.08 -5.04 -26.66
CA PHE A 18 6.40 -5.55 -27.04
C PHE A 18 6.79 -5.13 -28.46
N ALA A 19 5.84 -5.08 -29.41
CA ALA A 19 6.11 -4.61 -30.76
C ALA A 19 6.43 -3.10 -30.80
N LEU A 20 5.73 -2.26 -30.02
CA LEU A 20 5.99 -0.80 -29.91
C LEU A 20 7.36 -0.46 -29.29
N VAL A 21 7.86 -1.31 -28.38
CA VAL A 21 9.24 -1.26 -27.87
C VAL A 21 10.25 -1.64 -28.97
N ASN A 22 9.88 -2.56 -29.87
CA ASN A 22 10.73 -3.05 -30.96
C ASN A 22 10.70 -2.22 -32.25
N PHE A 23 9.80 -1.23 -32.42
CA PHE A 23 9.78 -0.33 -33.59
C PHE A 23 10.84 0.80 -33.53
N GLY A 24 12.07 0.44 -33.12
CA GLY A 24 13.28 1.04 -33.72
C GLY A 24 14.23 1.83 -32.83
N ASN A 25 13.97 2.05 -31.53
CA ASN A 25 14.90 2.76 -30.66
C ASN A 25 15.19 2.02 -29.34
N ILE A 26 16.37 1.40 -29.28
CA ILE A 26 16.85 0.65 -28.11
C ILE A 26 16.94 1.56 -26.88
N ALA A 27 17.28 2.84 -27.05
CA ALA A 27 17.40 3.78 -25.95
C ALA A 27 16.05 4.02 -25.25
N SER A 28 14.95 4.19 -26.00
CA SER A 28 13.63 4.37 -25.40
C SER A 28 13.14 3.11 -24.68
N SER A 29 13.47 1.93 -25.22
CA SER A 29 13.17 0.64 -24.60
C SER A 29 13.86 0.47 -23.25
N ILE A 30 15.15 0.80 -23.17
CA ILE A 30 15.92 0.77 -21.93
C ILE A 30 15.32 1.76 -20.92
N VAL A 31 15.00 2.99 -21.35
CA VAL A 31 14.40 4.00 -20.46
C VAL A 31 13.07 3.50 -19.89
N VAL A 32 12.18 2.96 -20.72
CA VAL A 32 10.89 2.43 -20.24
C VAL A 32 11.09 1.28 -19.26
N MET A 33 12.00 0.34 -19.55
CA MET A 33 12.31 -0.78 -18.66
C MET A 33 12.86 -0.28 -17.31
N VAL A 34 13.79 0.67 -17.33
CA VAL A 34 14.33 1.29 -16.11
C VAL A 34 13.22 1.97 -15.32
N LEU A 35 12.33 2.73 -15.97
CA LEU A 35 11.19 3.38 -15.29
C LEU A 35 10.24 2.36 -14.67
N VAL A 36 9.94 1.26 -15.36
CA VAL A 36 9.08 0.18 -14.83
C VAL A 36 9.73 -0.53 -13.64
N VAL A 37 11.03 -0.84 -13.74
CA VAL A 37 11.78 -1.47 -12.64
C VAL A 37 11.88 -0.53 -11.44
N MET A 38 12.22 0.74 -11.67
CA MET A 38 12.25 1.77 -10.63
C MET A 38 10.88 1.94 -9.97
N PHE A 39 9.81 1.97 -10.75
CA PHE A 39 8.44 2.03 -10.24
C PHE A 39 8.11 0.81 -9.37
N MET A 40 8.42 -0.40 -9.82
CA MET A 40 8.23 -1.63 -9.05
C MET A 40 9.05 -1.64 -7.75
N LEU A 41 10.31 -1.20 -7.81
CA LEU A 41 11.16 -1.06 -6.62
C LEU A 41 10.54 -0.07 -5.63
N VAL A 42 10.10 1.10 -6.09
CA VAL A 42 9.46 2.11 -5.24
C VAL A 42 8.16 1.60 -4.62
N LEU A 43 7.35 0.83 -5.35
CA LEU A 43 6.11 0.25 -4.83
C LEU A 43 6.30 -0.86 -3.79
N THR A 44 7.37 -1.63 -3.95
CA THR A 44 7.65 -2.81 -3.11
C THR A 44 8.61 -2.52 -1.96
N THR A 45 9.26 -1.36 -1.97
CA THR A 45 10.13 -0.92 -0.87
C THR A 45 9.40 0.00 0.11
N PRO A 46 9.88 0.09 1.35
CA PRO A 46 9.27 0.95 2.37
C PRO A 46 9.57 2.44 2.19
N VAL A 47 10.27 2.87 1.13
CA VAL A 47 10.76 4.24 0.94
C VAL A 47 9.63 5.28 0.96
N LEU A 48 8.44 4.90 0.50
CA LEU A 48 7.29 5.81 0.47
C LEU A 48 6.68 6.06 1.86
N TYR A 49 6.93 5.22 2.85
CA TYR A 49 6.30 5.25 4.17
C TYR A 49 7.27 5.75 5.25
N PRO A 50 6.78 6.43 6.30
CA PRO A 50 7.65 6.81 7.42
C PRO A 50 8.12 5.56 8.16
N ARG A 51 9.18 5.71 8.97
CA ARG A 51 9.72 4.61 9.78
C ARG A 51 8.60 3.98 10.62
N SER A 52 8.49 2.66 10.53
CA SER A 52 7.64 1.89 11.42
C SER A 52 8.27 1.81 12.80
N LEU A 53 7.51 2.17 13.82
CA LEU A 53 7.82 1.87 15.21
C LEU A 53 7.33 0.44 15.53
N SER A 54 7.72 -0.10 16.69
CA SER A 54 7.09 -1.31 17.22
C SER A 54 5.60 -1.08 17.51
N ASP A 55 4.80 -2.14 17.58
CA ASP A 55 3.35 -2.08 17.76
C ASP A 55 2.94 -1.30 19.01
N ASP A 56 3.57 -1.58 20.14
CA ASP A 56 3.35 -0.92 21.42
C ASP A 56 3.65 0.59 21.35
N ALA A 57 4.83 0.97 20.85
CA ALA A 57 5.22 2.36 20.68
C ALA A 57 4.29 3.09 19.70
N SER A 58 3.87 2.41 18.62
CA SER A 58 2.93 2.96 17.64
C SER A 58 1.57 3.27 18.27
N ARG A 59 1.08 2.40 19.15
CA ARG A 59 -0.19 2.56 19.86
C ARG A 59 -0.14 3.70 20.88
N VAL A 60 0.93 3.75 21.67
CA VAL A 60 1.15 4.83 22.64
C VAL A 60 1.17 6.17 21.91
N PHE A 61 1.99 6.31 20.87
CA PHE A 61 2.10 7.56 20.11
C PHE A 61 0.80 7.95 19.41
N ALA A 62 0.06 6.99 18.84
CA ALA A 62 -1.22 7.26 18.21
C ALA A 62 -2.26 7.77 19.21
N THR A 63 -2.27 7.21 20.43
CA THR A 63 -3.17 7.61 21.51
C THR A 63 -2.80 8.99 22.05
N GLU A 64 -1.52 9.22 22.35
CA GLU A 64 -1.01 10.50 22.86
C GLU A 64 -1.29 11.66 21.91
N LYS A 65 -1.11 11.44 20.60
CA LYS A 65 -1.34 12.47 19.59
C LYS A 65 -2.77 12.50 19.05
N SER A 66 -3.65 11.60 19.51
CA SER A 66 -5.02 11.45 18.99
C SER A 66 -5.06 11.38 17.46
N VAL A 67 -4.16 10.59 16.88
CA VAL A 67 -4.05 10.40 15.42
C VAL A 67 -4.35 8.95 15.02
N PRO A 68 -4.80 8.71 13.77
CA PRO A 68 -5.02 7.36 13.28
C PRO A 68 -3.73 6.52 13.24
N LEU A 69 -3.83 5.28 13.68
CA LEU A 69 -2.79 4.25 13.55
C LEU A 69 -3.11 3.34 12.37
N ILE A 70 -2.25 3.34 11.36
CA ILE A 70 -2.46 2.65 10.09
C ILE A 70 -1.44 1.53 9.94
N TYR A 71 -1.93 0.29 9.91
CA TYR A 71 -1.12 -0.88 9.59
C TYR A 71 -1.05 -1.09 8.09
N TRP A 72 0.15 -1.31 7.58
CA TRP A 72 0.42 -1.43 6.16
C TRP A 72 1.51 -2.48 5.88
N ARG A 73 1.67 -2.84 4.60
CA ARG A 73 2.78 -3.68 4.12
C ARG A 73 3.29 -3.21 2.74
N PRO A 74 4.57 -3.43 2.40
CA PRO A 74 5.08 -3.06 1.09
C PRO A 74 4.39 -3.82 -0.06
N GLY A 75 4.18 -3.17 -1.21
CA GLY A 75 3.44 -3.75 -2.34
C GLY A 75 1.90 -3.77 -2.20
N CYS A 76 1.35 -3.19 -1.14
CA CYS A 76 -0.11 -3.07 -0.95
C CYS A 76 -0.68 -1.86 -1.72
N ILE A 77 -1.37 -2.12 -2.83
CA ILE A 77 -1.96 -1.06 -3.67
C ILE A 77 -3.01 -0.24 -2.87
N PHE A 78 -3.83 -0.88 -2.04
CA PHE A 78 -4.81 -0.19 -1.20
C PHE A 78 -4.16 0.73 -0.16
N CYS A 79 -3.05 0.31 0.43
CA CYS A 79 -2.27 1.09 1.38
C CYS A 79 -1.63 2.30 0.69
N LEU A 80 -1.18 2.14 -0.56
CA LEU A 80 -0.64 3.26 -1.34
C LEU A 80 -1.75 4.24 -1.69
N ARG A 81 -2.90 3.75 -2.18
CA ARG A 81 -4.07 4.58 -2.49
C ARG A 81 -4.50 5.39 -1.27
N LEU A 82 -4.56 4.76 -0.09
CA LEU A 82 -4.90 5.44 1.15
C LEU A 82 -3.87 6.53 1.49
N ARG A 83 -2.58 6.23 1.35
CA ARG A 83 -1.51 7.20 1.62
C ARG A 83 -1.54 8.40 0.67
N VAL A 84 -1.74 8.15 -0.62
CA VAL A 84 -1.84 9.21 -1.64
C VAL A 84 -3.05 10.08 -1.38
N ALA A 85 -4.21 9.48 -1.10
CA ALA A 85 -5.43 10.22 -0.80
C ALA A 85 -5.33 11.06 0.50
N LEU A 86 -4.48 10.65 1.45
CA LEU A 86 -4.26 11.37 2.70
C LEU A 86 -3.07 12.34 2.65
N LEU A 87 -2.42 12.58 1.51
CA LEU A 87 -1.08 13.22 1.37
C LEU A 87 -0.71 14.31 2.40
N LEU A 88 -1.64 15.25 2.68
CA LEU A 88 -1.44 16.34 3.66
C LEU A 88 -1.61 15.88 5.11
N ARG A 89 -2.69 15.14 5.43
CA ARG A 89 -3.04 14.72 6.80
C ARG A 89 -2.30 13.45 7.23
N GLY A 90 -2.08 12.53 6.30
CA GLY A 90 -1.42 11.24 6.49
C GLY A 90 0.03 11.34 6.96
N LYS A 91 0.69 12.51 6.87
CA LYS A 91 1.99 12.75 7.51
C LYS A 91 1.92 12.73 9.04
N LYS A 92 0.76 13.04 9.62
CA LYS A 92 0.52 13.02 11.07
C LYS A 92 0.12 11.64 11.59
N ALA A 93 -0.39 10.77 10.73
CA ALA A 93 -0.78 9.41 11.10
C ALA A 93 0.45 8.56 11.42
N VAL A 94 0.26 7.56 12.28
CA VAL A 94 1.27 6.55 12.58
C VAL A 94 1.15 5.43 11.55
N TRP A 95 2.26 5.05 10.92
CA TRP A 95 2.29 3.98 9.91
C TRP A 95 3.16 2.83 10.40
N THR A 96 2.54 1.70 10.71
CA THR A 96 3.24 0.52 11.26
C THR A 96 3.28 -0.60 10.23
N ASN A 97 4.48 -1.09 9.92
CA ASN A 97 4.68 -2.12 8.91
C ASN A 97 4.53 -3.51 9.53
N ILE A 98 3.47 -4.23 9.16
CA ILE A 98 3.20 -5.57 9.70
C ILE A 98 4.22 -6.63 9.26
N ARG A 99 4.97 -6.40 8.17
CA ARG A 99 6.04 -7.34 7.78
C ARG A 99 7.27 -7.21 8.66
N ALA A 100 7.51 -6.03 9.22
CA ALA A 100 8.69 -5.76 10.04
C ALA A 100 8.47 -6.12 11.51
N ASP A 101 7.21 -6.14 11.97
CA ASP A 101 6.84 -6.41 13.35
C ASP A 101 5.78 -7.52 13.44
N VAL A 102 6.15 -8.62 14.09
CA VAL A 102 5.29 -9.78 14.31
C VAL A 102 4.10 -9.48 15.22
N ALA A 103 4.24 -8.56 16.17
CA ALA A 103 3.16 -8.15 17.07
C ALA A 103 2.12 -7.32 16.30
N ALA A 104 2.59 -6.42 15.42
CA ALA A 104 1.72 -5.67 14.52
C ALA A 104 0.93 -6.61 13.59
N ALA A 105 1.59 -7.64 13.02
CA ALA A 105 0.90 -8.66 12.23
C ALA A 105 -0.13 -9.44 13.06
N ALA A 106 0.22 -9.88 14.28
CA ALA A 106 -0.70 -10.59 15.17
C ALA A 106 -1.95 -9.77 15.49
N ARG A 107 -1.79 -8.47 15.74
CA ARG A 107 -2.92 -7.57 16.00
C ARG A 107 -3.84 -7.41 14.79
N VAL A 108 -3.27 -7.28 13.60
CA VAL A 108 -4.06 -7.23 12.36
C VAL A 108 -4.80 -8.55 12.12
N ARG A 109 -4.17 -9.71 12.37
CA ARG A 109 -4.85 -11.01 12.29
C ARG A 109 -6.00 -11.12 13.29
N TRP A 110 -5.81 -10.64 14.51
CA TRP A 110 -6.82 -10.71 15.56
C TRP A 110 -8.11 -9.97 15.18
N VAL A 111 -8.03 -8.83 14.50
CA VAL A 111 -9.21 -8.07 14.05
C VAL A 111 -9.78 -8.49 12.69
N ASN A 112 -9.12 -9.40 11.98
CA ASN A 112 -9.47 -9.79 10.61
C ASN A 112 -9.66 -11.30 10.44
N ASP A 113 -10.21 -11.96 11.46
CA ASP A 113 -10.50 -13.41 11.44
C ASP A 113 -9.26 -14.26 11.08
N GLY A 114 -8.10 -13.89 11.61
CA GLY A 114 -6.83 -14.56 11.36
C GLY A 114 -6.06 -14.05 10.12
N ASN A 115 -6.63 -13.15 9.33
CA ASN A 115 -5.99 -12.66 8.10
C ASN A 115 -5.11 -11.43 8.32
N GLU A 116 -3.99 -11.34 7.63
CA GLU A 116 -3.13 -10.13 7.59
C GLU A 116 -3.66 -9.08 6.60
N THR A 117 -4.94 -8.78 6.67
CA THR A 117 -5.60 -7.87 5.74
C THR A 117 -5.19 -6.43 6.04
N VAL A 118 -4.73 -5.70 5.02
CA VAL A 118 -4.29 -4.31 5.13
C VAL A 118 -4.80 -3.48 3.93
N PRO A 119 -5.03 -2.16 4.08
CA PRO A 119 -4.76 -1.35 5.27
C PRO A 119 -5.77 -1.61 6.39
N THR A 120 -5.29 -1.76 7.62
CA THR A 120 -6.15 -1.81 8.81
C THR A 120 -5.87 -0.57 9.65
N VAL A 121 -6.90 0.20 9.96
CA VAL A 121 -6.79 1.49 10.64
C VAL A 121 -7.45 1.40 12.01
N PHE A 122 -6.75 1.87 13.03
CA PHE A 122 -7.25 1.99 14.39
C PHE A 122 -7.36 3.46 14.78
N VAL A 123 -8.47 3.81 15.43
CA VAL A 123 -8.74 5.15 15.97
C VAL A 123 -9.40 4.97 17.33
N GLY A 124 -8.67 5.33 18.39
CA GLY A 124 -9.10 5.02 19.75
C GLY A 124 -9.34 3.51 19.93
N THR A 125 -10.56 3.14 20.30
CA THR A 125 -10.99 1.74 20.48
C THR A 125 -11.58 1.12 19.21
N GLU A 126 -11.93 1.92 18.20
CA GLU A 126 -12.48 1.42 16.94
C GLU A 126 -11.38 1.01 15.96
N HIS A 127 -11.71 0.04 15.11
CA HIS A 127 -10.88 -0.37 13.99
C HIS A 127 -11.71 -0.55 12.73
N ARG A 128 -11.09 -0.30 11.57
CA ARG A 128 -11.68 -0.59 10.27
C ARG A 128 -10.65 -1.17 9.33
N THR A 129 -11.04 -2.23 8.64
CA THR A 129 -10.25 -2.86 7.60
C THR A 129 -10.64 -2.30 6.24
N ASN A 130 -9.63 -1.85 5.49
CA ASN A 130 -9.75 -1.18 4.21
C ASN A 130 -10.78 -0.01 4.19
N PRO A 131 -10.69 0.96 5.12
CA PRO A 131 -11.64 2.07 5.15
C PRO A 131 -11.47 3.01 3.95
N SER A 132 -12.50 3.80 3.67
CA SER A 132 -12.39 4.88 2.69
C SER A 132 -11.41 5.97 3.18
N PRO A 133 -10.65 6.61 2.27
CA PRO A 133 -9.74 7.69 2.66
C PRO A 133 -10.46 8.88 3.32
N SER A 134 -11.70 9.17 2.91
CA SER A 134 -12.52 10.21 3.52
C SER A 134 -12.84 9.91 4.98
N TRP A 135 -13.18 8.65 5.30
CA TRP A 135 -13.42 8.25 6.68
C TRP A 135 -12.16 8.46 7.52
N VAL A 136 -10.98 8.02 7.05
CA VAL A 136 -9.71 8.21 7.79
C VAL A 136 -9.37 9.69 7.93
N ALA A 137 -9.63 10.50 6.90
CA ALA A 137 -9.37 11.94 6.92
C ALA A 137 -10.20 12.68 7.98
N LEU A 138 -11.38 12.19 8.34
CA LEU A 138 -12.23 12.73 9.41
C LEU A 138 -11.72 12.39 10.82
N GLN A 139 -10.81 11.42 10.94
CA GLN A 139 -10.28 10.95 12.23
C GLN A 139 -9.06 11.75 12.70
N PHE A 140 -8.60 12.71 11.90
CA PHE A 140 -7.60 13.68 12.33
C PHE A 140 -8.34 14.83 13.01
N VAL A 141 -8.26 14.87 14.34
CA VAL A 141 -8.73 15.99 15.17
C VAL A 141 -7.79 17.19 15.01
#